data_AF-A0A3N5TYD3-F1
#
_entry.id   AF-A0A3N5TYD3-F1
#
_cell.length_a   1.000
_cell.length_b   1.000
_cell.length_c   1.000
_cell.angle_alpha   90.00
_cell.angle_beta   90.00
_cell.angle_gamma   90.00
#
_symmetry.space_group_name_H-M   'P 1'
#
loop_
_entity.id
_entity.type
_entity.pdbx_description
1 polymer ?
#
loop_
_entity_poly.entity_id
_entity_poly.type
_entity_poly.pdbx_seq_one_letter_code
_entity_poly.pdbx_strand_id
1 'polypeptide(L)'
;MEEVARIVLALESPDVAEEVMHFLDRTGRARVVGTVVDASQLAEAVRQLEPDALVAAPALVPSRGTLNGSALLVVDTSQSVGALRRAIRAGASGFYLWPAEREELAIAAARVGPTREESVGERAPVLAVYAPRGGSGGTFLATHLAAAFAKRQRRCVLVDLDVQFGDASAAIGVPADEAVRTIADLAPLGEELGPHHVEEVLWRHPKGFAALLAPGDGHLSQRLGAETYRAAISAVRRSCDVVVLHVPRALDEVTRSGLELADRVLVVLGLDVLSFRDAKRAIEVAGLDGKCSFVVNRAGRSEIAPDDVERVFGQPPLVVIPSDRAVGAAQDHGRLIPMRGRVGRALDRLAQQTQEPS
;
A
#
# COMPACT_ATOMS: atom_id res chain seq x y z
N MET A 1 15.19 -13.72 -13.51
CA MET A 1 16.39 -13.86 -12.68
C MET A 1 16.21 -12.82 -11.59
N GLU A 2 15.95 -13.23 -10.35
CA GLU A 2 15.66 -12.29 -9.25
C GLU A 2 16.83 -11.33 -9.09
N GLU A 3 16.52 -10.03 -9.07
CA GLU A 3 17.49 -8.96 -8.90
C GLU A 3 17.66 -8.75 -7.39
N VAL A 4 18.83 -9.15 -6.88
CA VAL A 4 19.18 -9.17 -5.45
C VAL A 4 20.07 -7.98 -5.10
N ALA A 5 20.01 -7.50 -3.86
CA ALA A 5 20.79 -6.35 -3.38
C ALA A 5 22.28 -6.51 -3.71
N ARG A 6 22.88 -5.56 -4.42
CA ARG A 6 24.30 -5.56 -4.79
C ARG A 6 25.11 -4.94 -3.67
N ILE A 7 25.97 -5.74 -3.05
CA ILE A 7 26.73 -5.31 -1.87
C ILE A 7 28.22 -5.29 -2.18
N VAL A 8 28.89 -4.22 -1.79
CA VAL A 8 30.34 -4.20 -1.67
C VAL A 8 30.71 -4.39 -0.19
N LEU A 9 31.63 -5.32 0.09
CA LEU A 9 32.20 -5.50 1.42
C LEU A 9 33.50 -4.72 1.54
N ALA A 10 33.67 -3.96 2.61
CA ALA A 10 34.90 -3.25 2.96
C ALA A 10 35.37 -3.66 4.35
N LEU A 11 36.01 -4.83 4.45
CA LEU A 11 36.38 -5.46 5.73
C LEU A 11 37.89 -5.72 5.77
N GLU A 12 38.52 -5.42 6.92
CA GLU A 12 39.96 -5.56 7.10
C GLU A 12 40.40 -7.02 7.19
N SER A 13 39.56 -7.88 7.77
CA SER A 13 39.83 -9.31 7.94
C SER A 13 39.26 -10.10 6.76
N PRO A 14 40.11 -10.78 5.96
CA PRO A 14 39.64 -11.63 4.86
C PRO A 14 38.71 -12.75 5.34
N ASP A 15 39.00 -13.36 6.49
CA ASP A 15 38.18 -14.44 7.06
C ASP A 15 36.77 -13.96 7.38
N VAL A 16 36.65 -12.78 8.01
CA VAL A 16 35.34 -12.17 8.33
C VAL A 16 34.62 -11.77 7.04
N ALA A 17 35.34 -11.26 6.03
CA ALA A 17 34.76 -10.91 4.75
C ALA A 17 34.17 -12.13 4.04
N GLU A 18 34.88 -13.26 4.05
CA GLU A 18 34.42 -14.52 3.47
C GLU A 18 33.19 -15.08 4.20
N GLU A 19 33.18 -15.02 5.54
CA GLU A 19 32.01 -15.41 6.35
C GLU A 19 30.77 -14.56 6.05
N VAL A 20 30.93 -13.24 6.05
CA VAL A 20 29.84 -12.29 5.77
C VAL A 20 29.33 -12.48 4.35
N MET A 21 30.23 -12.63 3.37
CA MET A 21 29.88 -12.90 1.98
C MET A 21 29.07 -14.20 1.84
N HIS A 22 29.59 -15.31 2.37
CA HIS A 22 28.90 -16.60 2.30
C HIS A 22 27.54 -16.57 2.97
N PHE A 23 27.42 -15.87 4.11
CA PHE A 23 26.15 -15.74 4.79
C PHE A 23 25.15 -14.91 3.98
N LEU A 24 25.54 -13.72 3.51
CA LEU A 24 24.66 -12.84 2.73
C LEU A 24 24.23 -13.48 1.40
N ASP A 25 25.15 -14.08 0.65
CA ASP A 25 24.83 -14.75 -0.62
C ASP A 25 23.85 -15.92 -0.41
N ARG A 26 24.00 -16.68 0.68
CA ARG A 26 23.09 -17.79 1.03
C ARG A 26 21.68 -17.33 1.36
N THR A 27 21.47 -16.07 1.77
CA THR A 27 20.11 -15.56 2.04
C THR A 27 19.27 -15.50 0.76
N GLY A 28 19.91 -15.44 -0.41
CA GLY A 28 19.25 -15.23 -1.70
C GLY A 28 18.61 -13.85 -1.85
N ARG A 29 18.81 -12.93 -0.90
CA ARG A 29 18.22 -11.57 -0.90
C ARG A 29 19.25 -10.47 -1.16
N ALA A 30 20.52 -10.80 -0.96
CA ALA A 30 21.65 -9.95 -1.27
C ALA A 30 22.73 -10.78 -1.96
N ARG A 31 23.54 -10.10 -2.77
CA ARG A 31 24.69 -10.66 -3.45
C ARG A 31 25.88 -9.73 -3.29
N VAL A 32 26.99 -10.28 -2.82
CA VAL A 32 28.24 -9.55 -2.80
C VAL A 32 28.81 -9.48 -4.22
N VAL A 33 28.98 -8.25 -4.72
CA VAL A 33 29.50 -7.96 -6.07
C VAL A 33 30.97 -7.58 -6.07
N GLY A 34 31.53 -7.28 -4.89
CA GLY A 34 32.94 -6.99 -4.71
C GLY A 34 33.34 -6.91 -3.24
N THR A 35 34.63 -7.11 -2.98
CA THR A 35 35.24 -6.97 -1.67
C THR A 35 36.47 -6.08 -1.80
N VAL A 36 36.60 -5.12 -0.90
CA VAL A 36 37.76 -4.24 -0.77
C VAL A 36 38.35 -4.39 0.63
N VAL A 37 39.67 -4.35 0.71
CA VAL A 37 40.42 -4.48 1.97
C VAL A 37 41.08 -3.17 2.39
N ASP A 38 41.04 -2.15 1.52
CA ASP A 38 41.61 -0.84 1.78
C ASP A 38 40.69 0.31 1.31
N ALA A 39 40.84 1.47 1.94
CA ALA A 39 40.01 2.65 1.66
C ALA A 39 40.33 3.33 0.32
N SER A 40 41.49 3.06 -0.29
CA SER A 40 41.88 3.66 -1.56
C SER A 40 41.16 3.02 -2.75
N GLN A 41 40.86 1.73 -2.66
CA GLN A 41 40.11 0.97 -3.66
C GLN A 41 38.60 1.17 -3.53
N LEU A 42 38.12 1.55 -2.34
CA LEU A 42 36.69 1.70 -2.05
C LEU A 42 35.98 2.67 -3.00
N ALA A 43 36.56 3.86 -3.23
CA ALA A 43 35.94 4.86 -4.08
C ALA A 43 35.79 4.39 -5.54
N GLU A 44 36.75 3.60 -6.02
CA GLU A 44 36.70 3.04 -7.36
C GLU A 44 35.73 1.86 -7.45
N ALA A 45 35.69 0.99 -6.43
CA ALA A 45 34.72 -0.10 -6.36
C ALA A 45 33.27 0.42 -6.33
N VAL A 46 32.98 1.46 -5.53
CA VAL A 46 31.64 2.08 -5.50
C VAL A 46 31.26 2.68 -6.84
N ARG A 47 32.22 3.32 -7.54
CA ARG A 47 31.99 3.93 -8.86
C ARG A 47 31.78 2.89 -9.97
N GLN A 48 32.54 1.80 -9.96
CA GLN A 48 32.50 0.77 -11.01
C GLN A 48 31.36 -0.23 -10.82
N LEU A 49 31.09 -0.62 -9.59
CA LEU A 49 30.13 -1.68 -9.28
C LEU A 49 28.73 -1.13 -8.98
N GLU A 50 28.62 0.18 -8.71
CA GLU A 50 27.39 0.88 -8.33
C GLU A 50 26.57 0.03 -7.33
N PRO A 51 27.11 -0.23 -6.13
CA PRO A 51 26.42 -1.06 -5.16
C PRO A 51 25.21 -0.34 -4.58
N ASP A 52 24.22 -1.11 -4.16
CA ASP A 52 23.10 -0.59 -3.39
C ASP A 52 23.53 -0.29 -1.95
N ALA A 53 24.38 -1.17 -1.38
CA ALA A 53 24.89 -1.07 -0.02
C ALA A 53 26.41 -1.25 0.06
N LEU A 54 27.03 -0.50 0.96
CA LEU A 54 28.37 -0.75 1.44
C LEU A 54 28.31 -1.36 2.85
N VAL A 55 28.85 -2.56 3.03
CA VAL A 55 29.05 -3.17 4.35
C VAL A 55 30.51 -2.98 4.74
N ALA A 56 30.80 -2.13 5.73
CA ALA A 56 32.17 -1.71 6.04
C ALA A 56 32.58 -1.93 7.50
N ALA A 57 33.85 -2.28 7.72
CA ALA A 57 34.48 -2.21 9.04
C ALA A 57 34.67 -0.75 9.45
N PRO A 58 34.62 -0.40 10.75
CA PRO A 58 34.77 0.98 11.21
C PRO A 58 36.01 1.69 10.66
N ALA A 59 37.14 1.00 10.50
CA ALA A 59 38.37 1.59 9.98
C ALA A 59 38.28 1.97 8.49
N LEU A 60 37.43 1.28 7.73
CA LEU A 60 37.25 1.44 6.28
C LEU A 60 35.99 2.25 5.93
N VAL A 61 35.34 2.84 6.93
CA VAL A 61 34.20 3.72 6.71
C VAL A 61 34.63 4.98 5.94
N PRO A 62 33.97 5.31 4.82
CA PRO A 62 34.34 6.45 4.00
C PRO A 62 34.10 7.80 4.70
N SER A 63 34.88 8.81 4.29
CA SER A 63 34.58 10.21 4.62
C SER A 63 33.37 10.68 3.79
N ARG A 64 32.44 11.42 4.40
CA ARG A 64 31.18 11.89 3.77
C ARG A 64 31.39 12.30 2.29
N GLY A 65 30.63 11.67 1.39
CA GLY A 65 30.62 11.99 -0.05
C GLY A 65 31.07 10.88 -1.00
N THR A 66 31.58 9.75 -0.52
CA THR A 66 32.07 8.63 -1.36
C THR A 66 31.05 7.53 -1.65
N LEU A 67 29.83 7.65 -1.15
CA LEU A 67 28.83 6.58 -1.21
C LEU A 67 27.95 6.59 -2.46
N ASN A 68 27.97 7.64 -3.31
CA ASN A 68 27.16 7.75 -4.53
C ASN A 68 25.66 7.33 -4.37
N GLY A 69 25.07 7.53 -3.19
CA GLY A 69 23.69 7.12 -2.89
C GLY A 69 23.54 5.73 -2.25
N SER A 70 24.61 4.92 -2.19
CA SER A 70 24.63 3.63 -1.49
C SER A 70 24.40 3.82 0.02
N ALA A 71 23.63 2.93 0.67
CA ALA A 71 23.54 2.97 2.13
C ALA A 71 24.79 2.37 2.77
N LEU A 72 25.13 2.85 3.96
CA LEU A 72 26.30 2.40 4.72
C LEU A 72 25.85 1.55 5.90
N LEU A 73 26.20 0.26 5.90
CA LEU A 73 26.01 -0.66 7.02
C LEU A 73 27.38 -0.95 7.64
N VAL A 74 27.55 -0.70 8.93
CA VAL A 74 28.84 -0.92 9.60
C VAL A 74 28.82 -2.24 10.34
N VAL A 75 29.88 -3.03 10.18
CA VAL A 75 30.06 -4.33 10.83
C VAL A 75 31.36 -4.34 11.61
N ASP A 76 31.31 -4.73 12.88
CA ASP A 76 32.48 -4.87 13.75
C ASP A 76 32.41 -6.23 14.49
N THR A 77 33.55 -6.81 14.84
CA THR A 77 33.61 -8.02 15.70
C THR A 77 33.74 -7.66 17.18
N SER A 78 33.89 -6.38 17.50
CA SER A 78 34.04 -5.89 18.87
C SER A 78 33.17 -4.66 19.14
N GLN A 79 32.59 -4.56 20.33
CA GLN A 79 31.78 -3.39 20.69
C GLN A 79 32.68 -2.30 21.28
N SER A 80 33.01 -1.28 20.48
CA SER A 80 33.74 -0.10 20.96
C SER A 80 32.97 1.20 20.73
N VAL A 81 32.96 2.08 21.73
CA VAL A 81 32.32 3.41 21.64
C VAL A 81 32.96 4.24 20.52
N GLY A 82 34.26 4.05 20.27
CA GLY A 82 34.98 4.70 19.18
C GLY A 82 34.49 4.27 17.79
N ALA A 83 34.26 2.97 17.58
CA ALA A 83 33.71 2.44 16.33
C ALA A 83 32.29 2.95 16.08
N LEU A 84 31.41 2.88 17.08
CA LEU A 84 30.03 3.35 16.95
C LEU A 84 29.96 4.86 16.61
N ARG A 85 30.74 5.70 17.30
CA ARG A 85 30.80 7.15 17.01
C ARG A 85 31.27 7.43 15.59
N ARG A 86 32.19 6.63 15.06
CA ARG A 86 32.71 6.77 13.70
C ARG A 86 31.64 6.41 12.67
N ALA A 87 30.92 5.31 12.88
CA ALA A 87 29.80 4.89 12.04
C ALA A 87 28.73 5.99 11.94
N ILE A 88 28.30 6.54 13.08
CA ILE A 88 27.29 7.61 13.13
C ILE A 88 27.75 8.86 12.37
N ARG A 89 29.02 9.30 12.55
CA ARG A 89 29.54 10.49 11.88
C ARG A 89 29.58 10.34 10.35
N ALA A 90 29.83 9.13 9.88
CA ALA A 90 29.83 8.81 8.46
C ALA A 90 28.42 8.66 7.85
N GLY A 91 27.37 8.67 8.67
CA GLY A 91 26.00 8.52 8.22
C GLY A 91 25.60 7.06 8.00
N ALA A 92 26.17 6.12 8.76
CA ALA A 92 25.78 4.72 8.71
C ALA A 92 24.28 4.56 9.03
N SER A 93 23.59 3.78 8.19
CA SER A 93 22.19 3.40 8.36
C SER A 93 22.00 2.29 9.40
N GLY A 94 23.09 1.59 9.77
CA GLY A 94 23.09 0.57 10.81
C GLY A 94 24.51 0.22 11.28
N PHE A 95 24.62 -0.32 12.49
CA PHE A 95 25.86 -0.86 13.07
C PHE A 95 25.55 -2.23 13.67
N TYR A 96 26.33 -3.25 13.30
CA TYR A 96 26.07 -4.65 13.62
C TYR A 96 27.33 -5.34 14.15
N LEU A 97 27.17 -6.18 15.15
CA LEU A 97 28.21 -7.02 15.72
C LEU A 97 28.24 -8.38 15.04
N TRP A 98 29.32 -8.69 14.34
CA TRP A 98 29.52 -9.99 13.72
C TRP A 98 30.18 -10.98 14.70
N PRO A 99 29.71 -12.24 14.80
CA PRO A 99 28.58 -12.87 14.12
C PRO A 99 27.23 -12.79 14.89
N ALA A 100 27.17 -12.06 16.00
CA ALA A 100 26.03 -12.05 16.92
C ALA A 100 24.73 -11.48 16.30
N GLU A 101 24.85 -10.46 15.45
CA GLU A 101 23.74 -9.71 14.83
C GLU A 101 23.69 -9.93 13.31
N ARG A 102 24.07 -11.14 12.86
CA ARG A 102 24.14 -11.48 11.43
C ARG A 102 22.77 -11.47 10.74
N GLU A 103 21.71 -11.85 11.45
CA GLU A 103 20.34 -11.87 10.89
C GLU A 103 19.82 -10.44 10.67
N GLU A 104 20.08 -9.54 11.62
CA GLU A 104 19.76 -8.13 11.55
C GLU A 104 20.51 -7.45 10.41
N LEU A 105 21.80 -7.79 10.23
CA LEU A 105 22.60 -7.35 9.08
C LEU A 105 21.97 -7.82 7.77
N ALA A 106 21.57 -9.09 7.65
CA ALA A 106 20.92 -9.60 6.44
C ALA A 106 19.59 -8.89 6.13
N ILE A 107 18.77 -8.62 7.15
CA ILE A 107 17.51 -7.87 7.00
C ILE A 107 17.81 -6.45 6.49
N ALA A 108 18.80 -5.77 7.06
CA ALA A 108 19.18 -4.43 6.65
C ALA A 108 19.77 -4.39 5.24
N ALA A 109 20.67 -5.32 4.92
CA ALA A 109 21.26 -5.51 3.60
C ALA A 109 20.17 -5.72 2.52
N ALA A 110 19.17 -6.54 2.80
CA ALA A 110 18.05 -6.79 1.89
C ALA A 110 17.13 -5.57 1.68
N ARG A 111 17.07 -4.64 2.65
CA ARG A 111 16.27 -3.40 2.54
C ARG A 111 16.96 -2.31 1.73
N VAL A 112 18.29 -2.37 1.63
CA VAL A 112 19.11 -1.35 0.95
C VAL A 112 19.27 -1.65 -0.54
N GLY A 113 19.26 -2.93 -0.94
CA GLY A 113 19.04 -3.34 -2.34
C GLY A 113 17.88 -2.60 -2.95
N PRO A 114 17.81 -2.45 -4.29
CA PRO A 114 16.95 -1.48 -4.96
C PRO A 114 15.64 -1.38 -4.21
N THR A 115 15.51 -0.30 -3.42
CA THR A 115 14.18 0.16 -3.07
C THR A 115 13.71 0.57 -4.42
N ARG A 116 13.03 -0.35 -5.10
CA ARG A 116 12.39 -0.02 -6.33
C ARG A 116 11.65 1.28 -5.97
N GLU A 117 12.05 2.38 -6.58
CA GLU A 117 11.06 3.14 -7.30
C GLU A 117 10.39 2.08 -8.15
N GLU A 118 9.39 1.41 -7.57
CA GLU A 118 8.67 0.38 -8.26
C GLU A 118 8.10 1.12 -9.41
N SER A 119 8.69 0.85 -10.58
CA SER A 119 8.03 0.97 -11.85
C SER A 119 6.56 0.76 -11.54
N VAL A 120 5.77 1.81 -11.77
CA VAL A 120 4.35 1.97 -11.41
C VAL A 120 3.48 0.78 -11.89
N GLY A 121 4.06 -0.22 -12.57
CA GLY A 121 3.47 -1.48 -12.98
C GLY A 121 3.74 -2.76 -12.14
N GLU A 122 4.43 -2.75 -10.99
CA GLU A 122 4.64 -4.02 -10.21
C GLU A 122 3.89 -4.13 -8.87
N ARG A 123 3.46 -3.04 -8.24
CA ARG A 123 2.50 -3.11 -7.13
C ARG A 123 1.08 -2.94 -7.66
N ALA A 124 0.14 -3.72 -7.12
CA ALA A 124 -1.26 -3.54 -7.43
C ALA A 124 -1.68 -2.07 -7.21
N PRO A 125 -2.35 -1.43 -8.17
CA PRO A 125 -2.85 -0.07 -8.00
C PRO A 125 -3.89 -0.04 -6.88
N VAL A 126 -3.88 1.03 -6.10
CA VAL A 126 -4.78 1.29 -4.97
C VAL A 126 -5.79 2.35 -5.40
N LEU A 127 -7.04 1.93 -5.52
CA LEU A 127 -8.17 2.79 -5.85
C LEU A 127 -8.97 3.08 -4.60
N ALA A 128 -8.92 4.31 -4.09
CA ALA A 128 -9.75 4.72 -2.97
C ALA A 128 -11.11 5.18 -3.45
N VAL A 129 -12.19 4.58 -2.94
CA VAL A 129 -13.55 5.07 -3.14
C VAL A 129 -13.93 5.93 -1.95
N TYR A 130 -14.04 7.23 -2.17
CA TYR A 130 -14.33 8.20 -1.12
C TYR A 130 -15.66 8.92 -1.39
N ALA A 131 -16.53 8.93 -0.38
CA ALA A 131 -17.83 9.56 -0.41
C ALA A 131 -17.90 10.69 0.64
N PRO A 132 -17.51 11.94 0.29
CA PRO A 132 -17.51 13.09 1.20
C PRO A 132 -18.88 13.39 1.84
N ARG A 133 -19.95 12.96 1.18
CA ARG A 133 -21.33 13.09 1.65
C ARG A 133 -21.93 11.72 1.94
N GLY A 134 -22.50 11.59 3.14
CA GLY A 134 -23.25 10.39 3.54
C GLY A 134 -24.41 10.11 2.59
N GLY A 135 -24.64 8.84 2.28
CA GLY A 135 -25.72 8.40 1.39
C GLY A 135 -25.47 8.62 -0.11
N SER A 136 -24.31 9.17 -0.52
CA SER A 136 -23.92 9.26 -1.94
C SER A 136 -23.56 7.90 -2.56
N GLY A 137 -23.37 6.86 -1.74
CA GLY A 137 -23.17 5.47 -2.18
C GLY A 137 -21.70 5.04 -2.28
N GLY A 138 -20.82 5.54 -1.41
CA GLY A 138 -19.42 5.09 -1.32
C GLY A 138 -19.29 3.58 -1.14
N THR A 139 -19.99 3.00 -0.16
CA THR A 139 -20.01 1.54 0.09
C THR A 139 -20.55 0.77 -1.11
N PHE A 140 -21.63 1.25 -1.73
CA PHE A 140 -22.17 0.67 -2.96
C PHE A 140 -21.10 0.63 -4.06
N LEU A 141 -20.43 1.76 -4.32
CA LEU A 141 -19.46 1.86 -5.38
C LEU A 141 -18.23 0.97 -5.11
N ALA A 142 -17.68 1.00 -3.89
CA ALA A 142 -16.50 0.22 -3.52
C ALA A 142 -16.74 -1.30 -3.68
N THR A 143 -17.83 -1.80 -3.11
CA THR A 143 -18.19 -3.23 -3.15
C THR A 143 -18.48 -3.71 -4.57
N HIS A 144 -19.18 -2.90 -5.38
CA HIS A 144 -19.50 -3.26 -6.75
C HIS A 144 -18.30 -3.10 -7.70
N LEU A 145 -17.40 -2.15 -7.45
CA LEU A 145 -16.17 -2.01 -8.20
C LEU A 145 -15.26 -3.23 -7.98
N ALA A 146 -15.14 -3.74 -6.74
CA ALA A 146 -14.42 -4.97 -6.46
C ALA A 146 -15.00 -6.18 -7.22
N ALA A 147 -16.33 -6.32 -7.24
CA ALA A 147 -16.99 -7.36 -8.03
C ALA A 147 -16.84 -7.19 -9.55
N ALA A 148 -16.76 -5.95 -10.03
CA ALA A 148 -16.50 -5.67 -11.45
C ALA A 148 -15.08 -6.09 -11.84
N PHE A 149 -14.08 -5.83 -10.99
CA PHE A 149 -12.71 -6.33 -11.20
C PHE A 149 -12.64 -7.86 -11.20
N ALA A 150 -13.30 -8.52 -10.24
CA ALA A 150 -13.33 -9.98 -10.21
C ALA A 150 -13.99 -10.59 -11.47
N LYS A 151 -15.07 -9.98 -11.97
CA LYS A 151 -15.70 -10.37 -13.26
C LYS A 151 -14.71 -10.25 -14.42
N ARG A 152 -13.80 -9.28 -14.38
CA ARG A 152 -12.73 -9.07 -15.37
C ARG A 152 -11.49 -9.95 -15.10
N GLN A 153 -11.63 -10.99 -14.29
CA GLN A 153 -10.56 -11.93 -13.91
C GLN A 153 -9.35 -11.27 -13.26
N ARG A 154 -9.57 -10.16 -12.54
CA ARG A 154 -8.55 -9.50 -11.74
C ARG A 154 -8.70 -9.90 -10.28
N ARG A 155 -7.61 -10.32 -9.66
CA ARG A 155 -7.53 -10.55 -8.21
C ARG A 155 -7.70 -9.19 -7.53
N CYS A 156 -8.87 -8.95 -6.96
CA CYS A 156 -9.20 -7.71 -6.27
C CYS A 156 -9.28 -7.96 -4.77
N VAL A 157 -8.66 -7.07 -3.99
CA VAL A 157 -8.86 -7.01 -2.53
C VAL A 157 -9.59 -5.72 -2.18
N LEU A 158 -10.79 -5.84 -1.62
CA LEU A 158 -11.50 -4.74 -0.99
C LEU A 158 -10.96 -4.57 0.43
N VAL A 159 -10.54 -3.37 0.81
CA VAL A 159 -10.12 -3.07 2.19
C VAL A 159 -11.12 -2.07 2.77
N ASP A 160 -11.76 -2.46 3.87
CA ASP A 160 -12.71 -1.60 4.57
C ASP A 160 -11.97 -0.70 5.57
N LEU A 161 -11.98 0.61 5.34
CA LEU A 161 -11.40 1.59 6.26
C LEU A 161 -12.44 2.17 7.23
N ASP A 162 -13.71 1.74 7.15
CA ASP A 162 -14.74 2.16 8.08
C ASP A 162 -14.63 1.36 9.39
N VAL A 163 -13.60 1.68 10.17
CA VAL A 163 -13.31 1.01 11.43
C VAL A 163 -14.43 1.18 12.45
N GLN A 164 -15.27 2.21 12.32
CA GLN A 164 -16.30 2.53 13.31
C GLN A 164 -17.62 1.79 13.05
N PHE A 165 -18.02 1.64 11.78
CA PHE A 165 -19.31 1.09 11.42
C PHE A 165 -19.22 -0.23 10.64
N GLY A 166 -18.13 -0.47 9.92
CA GLY A 166 -17.89 -1.75 9.23
C GLY A 166 -18.94 -2.12 8.16
N ASP A 167 -19.58 -1.11 7.56
CA ASP A 167 -20.75 -1.28 6.68
C ASP A 167 -20.49 -2.14 5.43
N ALA A 168 -19.22 -2.29 5.01
CA ALA A 168 -18.90 -3.09 3.83
C ALA A 168 -19.23 -4.56 4.03
N SER A 169 -19.08 -5.09 5.25
CA SER A 169 -19.39 -6.48 5.59
C SER A 169 -20.86 -6.82 5.33
N ALA A 170 -21.78 -5.99 5.83
CA ALA A 170 -23.21 -6.12 5.60
C ALA A 170 -23.55 -5.94 4.10
N ALA A 171 -22.94 -4.96 3.43
CA ALA A 171 -23.22 -4.66 2.03
C ALA A 171 -22.84 -5.80 1.06
N ILE A 172 -21.85 -6.62 1.42
CA ILE A 172 -21.43 -7.78 0.62
C ILE A 172 -21.99 -9.12 1.15
N GLY A 173 -22.86 -9.09 2.16
CA GLY A 173 -23.56 -10.26 2.65
C GLY A 173 -22.68 -11.23 3.44
N VAL A 174 -21.73 -10.71 4.22
CA VAL A 174 -21.00 -11.52 5.20
C VAL A 174 -22.02 -12.08 6.22
N PRO A 175 -22.05 -13.40 6.46
CA PRO A 175 -22.97 -13.99 7.44
C PRO A 175 -22.71 -13.46 8.85
N ALA A 176 -23.77 -13.06 9.58
CA ALA A 176 -23.65 -12.49 10.92
C ALA A 176 -23.37 -13.54 12.01
N ASP A 177 -23.62 -14.82 11.72
CA ASP A 177 -23.45 -15.97 12.61
C ASP A 177 -22.09 -16.66 12.45
N GLU A 178 -21.29 -16.26 11.46
CA GLU A 178 -19.94 -16.78 11.25
C GLU A 178 -18.91 -15.92 12.00
N ALA A 179 -17.97 -16.58 12.69
CA ALA A 179 -16.80 -15.91 13.25
C ALA A 179 -15.84 -15.55 12.11
N VAL A 180 -16.07 -14.40 11.50
CA VAL A 180 -15.25 -13.91 10.39
C VAL A 180 -14.06 -13.15 10.92
N ARG A 181 -12.87 -13.50 10.43
CA ARG A 181 -11.63 -12.78 10.73
C ARG A 181 -11.66 -11.39 10.11
N THR A 182 -11.08 -10.43 10.81
CA THR A 182 -11.05 -9.01 10.44
C THR A 182 -9.62 -8.50 10.54
N ILE A 183 -9.41 -7.25 10.15
CA ILE A 183 -8.12 -6.59 10.37
C ILE A 183 -7.72 -6.51 11.85
N ALA A 184 -8.67 -6.61 12.79
CA ALA A 184 -8.38 -6.64 14.23
C ALA A 184 -7.51 -7.86 14.62
N ASP A 185 -7.61 -8.97 13.90
CA ASP A 185 -6.79 -10.16 14.11
C ASP A 185 -5.30 -9.94 13.73
N LEU A 186 -5.02 -8.90 12.96
CA LEU A 186 -3.65 -8.53 12.56
C LEU A 186 -2.96 -7.60 13.57
N ALA A 187 -3.73 -6.88 14.40
CA ALA A 187 -3.18 -5.91 15.34
C ALA A 187 -2.15 -6.48 16.33
N PRO A 188 -2.32 -7.70 16.89
CA PRO A 188 -1.32 -8.28 17.80
C PRO A 188 0.04 -8.56 17.17
N LEU A 189 0.12 -8.68 15.83
CA LEU A 189 1.34 -9.07 15.12
C LEU A 189 2.37 -7.93 15.04
N GLY A 190 1.92 -6.67 15.10
CA GLY A 190 2.80 -5.50 15.02
C GLY A 190 3.76 -5.56 13.82
N GLU A 191 5.06 -5.55 14.10
CA GLU A 191 6.12 -5.58 13.07
C GLU A 191 6.26 -6.93 12.35
N GLU A 192 5.71 -8.02 12.90
CA GLU A 192 5.73 -9.36 12.29
C GLU A 192 4.66 -9.53 11.19
N LEU A 193 3.78 -8.54 11.00
CA LEU A 193 2.72 -8.57 9.99
C LEU A 193 3.33 -8.74 8.58
N GLY A 194 2.91 -9.81 7.90
CA GLY A 194 3.42 -10.18 6.59
C GLY A 194 2.30 -10.64 5.65
N PRO A 195 2.60 -10.87 4.36
CA PRO A 195 1.59 -11.26 3.35
C PRO A 195 0.75 -12.47 3.73
N HIS A 196 1.37 -13.50 4.31
CA HIS A 196 0.67 -14.72 4.71
C HIS A 196 -0.35 -14.46 5.82
N HIS A 197 -0.01 -13.65 6.83
CA HIS A 197 -0.94 -13.22 7.88
C HIS A 197 -2.17 -12.52 7.30
N VAL A 198 -1.97 -11.61 6.34
CA VAL A 198 -3.10 -10.91 5.72
C VAL A 198 -3.96 -11.86 4.89
N GLU A 199 -3.36 -12.74 4.11
CA GLU A 199 -4.09 -13.72 3.29
C GLU A 199 -5.01 -14.61 4.14
N GLU A 200 -4.60 -14.97 5.36
CA GLU A 200 -5.41 -15.78 6.27
C GLU A 200 -6.66 -15.06 6.78
N VAL A 201 -6.62 -13.75 6.96
CA VAL A 201 -7.76 -12.96 7.46
C VAL A 201 -8.68 -12.45 6.35
N LEU A 202 -8.31 -12.63 5.08
CA LEU A 202 -9.15 -12.22 3.96
C LEU A 202 -10.41 -13.07 3.86
N TRP A 203 -11.57 -12.42 3.87
CA TRP A 203 -12.84 -13.06 3.57
C TRP A 203 -13.05 -13.12 2.05
N ARG A 204 -13.46 -14.27 1.51
CA ARG A 204 -13.63 -14.46 0.06
C ARG A 204 -15.11 -14.37 -0.34
N HIS A 205 -15.44 -13.39 -1.18
CA HIS A 205 -16.79 -13.24 -1.68
C HIS A 205 -17.08 -14.23 -2.82
N PRO A 206 -18.29 -14.82 -2.92
CA PRO A 206 -18.70 -15.71 -4.03
C PRO A 206 -18.65 -15.10 -5.45
N LYS A 207 -18.34 -13.81 -5.57
CA LYS A 207 -18.15 -13.10 -6.86
C LYS A 207 -16.69 -13.05 -7.30
N GLY A 208 -15.77 -13.61 -6.52
CA GLY A 208 -14.37 -13.81 -6.90
C GLY A 208 -13.38 -12.73 -6.41
N PHE A 209 -13.81 -11.78 -5.58
CA PHE A 209 -12.90 -10.84 -4.89
C PHE A 209 -12.72 -11.26 -3.43
N ALA A 210 -11.65 -10.78 -2.80
CA ALA A 210 -11.40 -10.93 -1.37
C ALA A 210 -11.65 -9.60 -0.64
N ALA A 211 -11.94 -9.64 0.65
CA ALA A 211 -12.18 -8.47 1.48
C ALA A 211 -11.40 -8.56 2.80
N LEU A 212 -10.65 -7.52 3.12
CA LEU A 212 -10.12 -7.26 4.45
C LEU A 212 -11.15 -6.41 5.19
N LEU A 213 -11.88 -7.04 6.10
CA LEU A 213 -13.01 -6.44 6.79
C LEU A 213 -12.56 -5.63 8.00
N ALA A 214 -13.21 -4.49 8.23
CA ALA A 214 -13.14 -3.77 9.50
C ALA A 214 -13.88 -4.55 10.59
N PRO A 215 -13.47 -4.44 11.87
CA PRO A 215 -14.23 -5.02 12.95
C PRO A 215 -15.57 -4.29 13.11
N GLY A 216 -16.67 -5.04 13.19
CA GLY A 216 -17.99 -4.49 13.55
C GLY A 216 -18.14 -4.17 15.04
N ASP A 217 -17.12 -4.45 15.85
CA ASP A 217 -17.08 -4.18 17.30
C ASP A 217 -16.21 -2.96 17.60
N GLY A 218 -16.83 -1.90 18.12
CA GLY A 218 -16.17 -0.65 18.46
C GLY A 218 -15.05 -0.77 19.51
N HIS A 219 -15.01 -1.82 20.32
CA HIS A 219 -13.89 -2.07 21.24
C HIS A 219 -12.64 -2.53 20.50
N LEU A 220 -12.79 -3.36 19.47
CA LEU A 220 -11.68 -3.80 18.63
C LEU A 220 -11.15 -2.65 17.77
N SER A 221 -12.03 -1.74 17.35
CA SER A 221 -11.68 -0.55 16.58
C SER A 221 -10.67 0.36 17.27
N GLN A 222 -10.69 0.46 18.61
CA GLN A 222 -9.75 1.29 19.38
C GLN A 222 -8.31 0.81 19.32
N ARG A 223 -8.09 -0.45 18.96
CA ARG A 223 -6.75 -1.06 18.85
C ARG A 223 -6.15 -0.92 17.45
N LEU A 224 -6.93 -0.42 16.49
CA LEU A 224 -6.53 -0.29 15.11
C LEU A 224 -6.04 1.13 14.82
N GLY A 225 -4.81 1.22 14.30
CA GLY A 225 -4.19 2.48 13.89
C GLY A 225 -3.77 2.46 12.41
N ALA A 226 -3.27 3.60 11.92
CA ALA A 226 -2.84 3.73 10.53
C ALA A 226 -1.75 2.71 10.16
N GLU A 227 -0.81 2.41 11.05
CA GLU A 227 0.30 1.49 10.78
C GLU A 227 -0.18 0.06 10.46
N THR A 228 -1.19 -0.46 11.16
CA THR A 228 -1.77 -1.77 10.84
C THR A 228 -2.37 -1.79 9.44
N TYR A 229 -3.11 -0.74 9.07
CA TYR A 229 -3.68 -0.62 7.73
C TYR A 229 -2.61 -0.41 6.65
N ARG A 230 -1.57 0.39 6.91
CA ARG A 230 -0.43 0.55 5.97
C ARG A 230 0.26 -0.76 5.69
N ALA A 231 0.58 -1.51 6.75
CA ALA A 231 1.24 -2.80 6.65
C ALA A 231 0.34 -3.81 5.91
N ALA A 232 -0.94 -3.86 6.24
CA ALA A 232 -1.90 -4.76 5.59
C ALA A 232 -2.10 -4.42 4.10
N ILE A 233 -2.32 -3.15 3.76
CA ILE A 233 -2.46 -2.69 2.36
C ILE A 233 -1.19 -2.99 1.58
N SER A 234 -0.01 -2.66 2.14
CA SER A 234 1.27 -2.94 1.49
C SER A 234 1.49 -4.43 1.24
N ALA A 235 1.05 -5.28 2.16
CA ALA A 235 1.13 -6.73 2.05
C ALA A 235 0.22 -7.28 0.93
N VAL A 236 -1.06 -6.85 0.86
CA VAL A 236 -1.99 -7.34 -0.18
C VAL A 236 -1.64 -6.83 -1.57
N ARG A 237 -1.01 -5.65 -1.69
CA ARG A 237 -0.56 -5.12 -2.99
C ARG A 237 0.42 -6.04 -3.72
N ARG A 238 1.05 -6.98 -3.02
CA ARG A 238 1.98 -7.97 -3.60
C ARG A 238 1.29 -9.25 -4.09
N SER A 239 0.05 -9.52 -3.65
CA SER A 239 -0.66 -10.77 -3.95
C SER A 239 -1.91 -10.60 -4.81
N CYS A 240 -2.28 -9.36 -5.14
CA CYS A 240 -3.45 -9.04 -5.96
C CYS A 240 -3.09 -8.19 -7.18
N ASP A 241 -4.08 -7.92 -8.03
CA ASP A 241 -3.92 -7.13 -9.25
C ASP A 241 -4.52 -5.72 -9.12
N VAL A 242 -5.30 -5.47 -8.06
CA VAL A 242 -5.88 -4.17 -7.68
C VAL A 242 -6.38 -4.21 -6.22
N VAL A 243 -6.16 -3.12 -5.49
CA VAL A 243 -6.73 -2.89 -4.16
C VAL A 243 -7.81 -1.82 -4.28
N VAL A 244 -9.00 -2.07 -3.75
CA VAL A 244 -10.07 -1.07 -3.64
C VAL A 244 -10.23 -0.72 -2.16
N LEU A 245 -10.04 0.55 -1.81
CA LEU A 245 -10.29 1.03 -0.45
C LEU A 245 -11.72 1.55 -0.35
N HIS A 246 -12.50 1.04 0.60
CA HIS A 246 -13.75 1.67 1.02
C HIS A 246 -13.41 2.72 2.08
N VAL A 247 -13.51 4.00 1.70
CA VAL A 247 -13.19 5.12 2.60
C VAL A 247 -14.49 5.72 3.14
N PRO A 248 -14.72 5.71 4.47
CA PRO A 248 -15.87 6.37 5.06
C PRO A 248 -15.76 7.90 4.93
N ARG A 249 -16.80 8.61 5.35
CA ARG A 249 -16.82 10.09 5.31
C ARG A 249 -15.79 10.71 6.27
N ALA A 250 -15.51 10.06 7.40
CA ALA A 250 -14.59 10.57 8.40
C ALA A 250 -13.15 10.58 7.84
N LEU A 251 -12.38 11.61 8.20
CA LEU A 251 -10.98 11.79 7.81
C LEU A 251 -10.05 11.67 9.03
N ASP A 252 -10.16 10.53 9.71
CA ASP A 252 -9.26 10.12 10.78
C ASP A 252 -7.88 9.66 10.25
N GLU A 253 -7.04 9.15 11.15
CA GLU A 253 -5.67 8.73 10.81
C GLU A 253 -5.65 7.55 9.82
N VAL A 254 -6.53 6.56 10.01
CA VAL A 254 -6.62 5.36 9.16
C VAL A 254 -7.04 5.73 7.74
N THR A 255 -8.10 6.53 7.63
CA THR A 255 -8.61 6.98 6.33
C THR A 255 -7.64 7.90 5.60
N ARG A 256 -6.98 8.83 6.30
CA ARG A 256 -5.91 9.66 5.71
C ARG A 256 -4.76 8.80 5.20
N SER A 257 -4.30 7.84 6.00
CA SER A 257 -3.27 6.92 5.57
C SER A 257 -3.68 6.09 4.35
N GLY A 258 -4.93 5.63 4.27
CA GLY A 258 -5.44 4.93 3.09
C GLY A 258 -5.46 5.84 1.86
N LEU A 259 -5.87 7.10 2.01
CA LEU A 259 -5.88 8.09 0.93
C LEU A 259 -4.48 8.52 0.48
N GLU A 260 -3.49 8.49 1.38
CA GLU A 260 -2.07 8.70 1.05
C GLU A 260 -1.50 7.57 0.19
N LEU A 261 -1.90 6.32 0.48
CA LEU A 261 -1.48 5.14 -0.28
C LEU A 261 -2.22 4.96 -1.62
N ALA A 262 -3.30 5.71 -1.84
CA ALA A 262 -4.13 5.59 -3.02
C ALA A 262 -3.47 6.22 -4.25
N ASP A 263 -3.30 5.43 -5.31
CA ASP A 263 -2.81 5.91 -6.61
C ASP A 263 -3.88 6.77 -7.33
N ARG A 264 -5.17 6.50 -7.08
CA ARG A 264 -6.29 7.31 -7.56
C ARG A 264 -7.43 7.31 -6.55
N VAL A 265 -8.08 8.46 -6.38
CA VAL A 265 -9.24 8.62 -5.50
C VAL A 265 -10.51 8.84 -6.34
N LEU A 266 -11.43 7.89 -6.29
CA LEU A 266 -12.76 7.98 -6.90
C LEU A 266 -13.71 8.69 -5.94
N VAL A 267 -13.96 9.97 -6.21
CA VAL A 267 -14.87 10.81 -5.42
C VAL A 267 -16.30 10.60 -5.90
N VAL A 268 -17.16 10.10 -5.02
CA VAL A 268 -18.57 9.80 -5.32
C VAL A 268 -19.44 11.05 -5.13
N LEU A 269 -20.14 11.45 -6.18
CA LEU A 269 -20.97 12.65 -6.23
C LEU A 269 -22.44 12.33 -6.48
N GLY A 270 -23.33 13.08 -5.83
CA GLY A 270 -24.70 13.31 -6.30
C GLY A 270 -24.76 14.57 -7.17
N LEU A 271 -25.81 14.68 -8.01
CA LEU A 271 -26.07 15.86 -8.85
C LEU A 271 -26.84 16.93 -8.07
N ASP A 272 -26.20 17.49 -7.04
CA ASP A 272 -26.75 18.57 -6.23
C ASP A 272 -25.64 19.45 -5.60
N VAL A 273 -25.97 20.71 -5.29
CA VAL A 273 -25.01 21.74 -4.85
C VAL A 273 -24.26 21.32 -3.59
N LEU A 274 -24.95 20.68 -2.65
CA LEU A 274 -24.37 20.29 -1.37
C LEU A 274 -23.36 19.16 -1.58
N SER A 275 -23.64 18.20 -2.47
CA SER A 275 -22.68 17.16 -2.82
C SER A 275 -21.39 17.75 -3.41
N PHE A 276 -21.51 18.75 -4.28
CA PHE A 276 -20.34 19.37 -4.91
C PHE A 276 -19.52 20.18 -3.91
N ARG A 277 -20.19 20.93 -3.03
CA ARG A 277 -19.55 21.70 -1.96
C ARG A 277 -18.80 20.79 -0.97
N ASP A 278 -19.46 19.73 -0.51
CA ASP A 278 -18.87 18.77 0.42
C ASP A 278 -17.64 18.09 -0.19
N ALA A 279 -17.71 17.71 -1.48
CA ALA A 279 -16.59 17.14 -2.20
C ALA A 279 -15.42 18.10 -2.35
N LYS A 280 -15.66 19.35 -2.77
CA LYS A 280 -14.61 20.37 -2.90
C LYS A 280 -13.89 20.60 -1.58
N ARG A 281 -14.64 20.73 -0.49
CA ARG A 281 -14.07 20.93 0.84
C ARG A 281 -13.27 19.72 1.33
N ALA A 282 -13.78 18.52 1.06
CA ALA A 282 -13.11 17.30 1.46
C ALA A 282 -11.79 17.08 0.70
N ILE A 283 -11.75 17.37 -0.61
CA ILE A 283 -10.53 17.32 -1.43
C ILE A 283 -9.47 18.27 -0.87
N GLU A 284 -9.85 19.52 -0.58
CA GLU A 284 -8.96 20.53 0.00
C GLU A 284 -8.40 20.09 1.37
N VAL A 285 -9.28 19.64 2.29
CA VAL A 285 -8.89 19.26 3.66
C VAL A 285 -8.02 17.99 3.71
N ALA A 286 -8.20 17.10 2.74
CA ALA A 286 -7.43 15.86 2.64
C ALA A 286 -6.22 15.98 1.69
N GLY A 287 -5.99 17.14 1.07
CA GLY A 287 -4.87 17.34 0.14
C GLY A 287 -4.92 16.39 -1.05
N LEU A 288 -6.10 16.19 -1.64
CA LEU A 288 -6.31 15.22 -2.73
C LEU A 288 -6.20 15.84 -4.13
N ASP A 289 -5.63 17.04 -4.24
CA ASP A 289 -5.44 17.74 -5.50
C ASP A 289 -4.63 16.90 -6.50
N GLY A 290 -5.10 16.81 -7.74
CA GLY A 290 -4.42 16.09 -8.82
C GLY A 290 -4.56 14.56 -8.83
N LYS A 291 -5.10 13.93 -7.78
CA LYS A 291 -5.34 12.46 -7.72
C LYS A 291 -6.82 12.04 -7.76
N CYS A 292 -7.73 13.01 -7.79
CA CYS A 292 -9.17 12.75 -7.81
C CYS A 292 -9.70 12.48 -9.22
N SER A 293 -10.59 11.52 -9.32
CA SER A 293 -11.51 11.34 -10.45
C SER A 293 -12.93 11.21 -9.93
N PHE A 294 -13.92 11.62 -10.71
CA PHE A 294 -15.30 11.76 -10.23
C PHE A 294 -16.22 10.68 -10.75
N VAL A 295 -17.08 10.17 -9.88
CA VAL A 295 -18.14 9.23 -10.23
C VAL A 295 -19.47 9.81 -9.80
N VAL A 296 -20.36 10.06 -10.75
CA VAL A 296 -21.73 10.50 -10.43
C VAL A 296 -22.57 9.28 -10.13
N ASN A 297 -23.14 9.21 -8.94
CA ASN A 297 -24.04 8.13 -8.53
C ASN A 297 -25.50 8.60 -8.43
N ARG A 298 -26.42 7.64 -8.58
CA ARG A 298 -27.88 7.86 -8.51
C ARG A 298 -28.37 8.98 -9.42
N ALA A 299 -27.77 9.14 -10.59
CA ALA A 299 -28.15 10.18 -11.54
C ALA A 299 -29.61 10.04 -11.97
N GLY A 300 -30.33 11.16 -11.92
CA GLY A 300 -31.72 11.31 -12.35
C GLY A 300 -31.93 12.69 -12.96
N ARG A 301 -33.18 13.10 -13.15
CA ARG A 301 -33.49 14.48 -13.55
C ARG A 301 -33.17 15.41 -12.37
N SER A 302 -32.27 16.36 -12.57
CA SER A 302 -31.86 17.39 -11.61
C SER A 302 -31.55 18.68 -12.37
N GLU A 303 -31.57 19.82 -11.67
CA GLU A 303 -31.08 21.10 -12.21
C GLU A 303 -29.58 21.05 -12.49
N ILE A 304 -28.83 20.29 -11.68
CA ILE A 304 -27.42 20.03 -11.91
C ILE A 304 -27.28 18.84 -12.86
N ALA A 305 -26.56 19.05 -13.95
CA ALA A 305 -26.27 18.03 -14.95
C ALA A 305 -24.89 17.41 -14.71
N PRO A 306 -24.61 16.21 -15.25
CA PRO A 306 -23.26 15.62 -15.22
C PRO A 306 -22.16 16.54 -15.76
N ASP A 307 -22.46 17.37 -16.75
CA ASP A 307 -21.52 18.33 -17.35
C ASP A 307 -21.07 19.42 -16.35
N ASP A 308 -21.84 19.68 -15.30
CA ASP A 308 -21.46 20.63 -14.26
C ASP A 308 -20.30 20.10 -13.39
N VAL A 309 -20.03 18.79 -13.40
CA VAL A 309 -18.85 18.22 -12.73
C VAL A 309 -17.57 18.79 -13.36
N GLU A 310 -17.50 18.85 -14.69
CA GLU A 310 -16.33 19.41 -15.38
C GLU A 310 -16.17 20.90 -15.10
N ARG A 311 -17.27 21.64 -15.07
CA ARG A 311 -17.25 23.09 -14.75
C ARG A 311 -16.73 23.38 -13.35
N VAL A 312 -17.03 22.52 -12.38
CA VAL A 312 -16.69 22.74 -10.97
C VAL A 312 -15.35 22.13 -10.57
N PHE A 313 -15.01 20.97 -11.13
CA PHE A 313 -13.84 20.18 -10.74
C PHE A 313 -12.76 20.12 -11.83
N GLY A 314 -12.98 20.73 -12.99
CA GLY A 314 -12.00 20.82 -14.08
C GLY A 314 -11.84 19.54 -14.91
N GLN A 315 -12.63 18.51 -14.66
CA GLN A 315 -12.62 17.24 -15.40
C GLN A 315 -14.01 16.60 -15.39
N PRO A 316 -14.43 15.91 -16.47
CA PRO A 316 -15.71 15.23 -16.53
C PRO A 316 -15.76 14.02 -15.58
N PRO A 317 -16.95 13.52 -15.23
CA PRO A 317 -17.05 12.28 -14.47
C PRO A 317 -16.63 11.09 -15.33
N LEU A 318 -15.87 10.15 -14.75
CA LEU A 318 -15.48 8.90 -15.41
C LEU A 318 -16.70 8.12 -15.87
N VAL A 319 -17.67 7.99 -14.97
CA VAL A 319 -18.97 7.37 -15.26
C VAL A 319 -20.10 8.09 -14.54
N VAL A 320 -21.28 8.01 -15.17
CA VAL A 320 -22.55 8.43 -14.59
C VAL A 320 -23.41 7.19 -14.37
N ILE A 321 -23.68 6.87 -13.12
CA ILE A 321 -24.47 5.71 -12.70
C ILE A 321 -25.91 6.19 -12.47
N PRO A 322 -26.89 5.69 -13.24
CA PRO A 322 -28.28 6.11 -13.08
C PRO A 322 -28.88 5.57 -11.78
N SER A 323 -29.89 6.27 -11.27
CA SER A 323 -30.71 5.75 -10.16
C SER A 323 -31.43 4.47 -10.58
N ASP A 324 -31.37 3.45 -9.71
CA ASP A 324 -32.01 2.16 -9.90
C ASP A 324 -32.49 1.62 -8.56
N ARG A 325 -33.80 1.34 -8.46
CA ARG A 325 -34.43 0.85 -7.22
C ARG A 325 -33.94 -0.54 -6.82
N ALA A 326 -33.47 -1.33 -7.79
CA ALA A 326 -32.92 -2.66 -7.51
C ALA A 326 -31.65 -2.61 -6.66
N VAL A 327 -30.91 -1.49 -6.68
CA VAL A 327 -29.70 -1.31 -5.86
C VAL A 327 -30.05 -1.29 -4.39
N GLY A 328 -30.99 -0.44 -3.96
CA GLY A 328 -31.39 -0.35 -2.55
C GLY A 328 -31.92 -1.70 -2.04
N ALA A 329 -32.87 -2.29 -2.78
CA ALA A 329 -33.43 -3.59 -2.43
C ALA A 329 -32.38 -4.72 -2.36
N ALA A 330 -31.33 -4.68 -3.18
CA ALA A 330 -30.25 -5.67 -3.11
C ALA A 330 -29.37 -5.44 -1.88
N GLN A 331 -28.98 -4.19 -1.61
CA GLN A 331 -28.14 -3.84 -0.46
C GLN A 331 -28.83 -4.10 0.88
N ASP A 332 -30.14 -3.85 0.99
CA ASP A 332 -30.92 -4.16 2.19
C ASP A 332 -30.91 -5.66 2.56
N HIS A 333 -30.55 -6.51 1.60
CA HIS A 333 -30.42 -7.96 1.78
C HIS A 333 -28.95 -8.44 1.68
N GLY A 334 -27.97 -7.53 1.74
CA GLY A 334 -26.54 -7.86 1.64
C GLY A 334 -26.16 -8.48 0.29
N ARG A 335 -26.82 -8.09 -0.80
CA ARG A 335 -26.56 -8.63 -2.14
C ARG A 335 -26.01 -7.59 -3.08
N LEU A 336 -25.04 -8.01 -3.88
CA LEU A 336 -24.58 -7.24 -5.04
C LEU A 336 -25.54 -7.41 -6.21
N ILE A 337 -25.85 -6.30 -6.90
CA ILE A 337 -26.64 -6.40 -8.13
C ILE A 337 -25.83 -7.09 -9.24
N PRO A 338 -26.48 -7.79 -10.18
CA PRO A 338 -25.80 -8.36 -11.33
C PRO A 338 -25.10 -7.29 -12.19
N MET A 339 -23.93 -7.62 -12.74
CA MET A 339 -23.16 -6.76 -13.68
C MET A 339 -23.78 -6.74 -15.10
N ARG A 340 -25.08 -6.47 -15.16
CA ARG A 340 -25.92 -6.31 -16.36
C ARG A 340 -26.85 -5.11 -16.16
N GLY A 341 -27.54 -4.69 -17.22
CA GLY A 341 -28.39 -3.49 -17.17
C GLY A 341 -27.57 -2.19 -17.13
N ARG A 342 -28.22 -1.05 -16.88
CA ARG A 342 -27.57 0.27 -16.98
C ARG A 342 -26.52 0.49 -15.88
N VAL A 343 -26.86 0.17 -14.63
CA VAL A 343 -25.95 0.31 -13.48
C VAL A 343 -24.77 -0.64 -13.60
N GLY A 344 -25.02 -1.94 -13.84
CA GLY A 344 -23.95 -2.93 -13.99
C GLY A 344 -22.97 -2.61 -15.13
N ARG A 345 -23.46 -2.10 -16.28
CA ARG A 345 -22.58 -1.63 -17.36
C ARG A 345 -21.79 -0.37 -17.01
N ALA A 346 -22.33 0.52 -16.18
CA ALA A 346 -21.59 1.70 -15.72
C ALA A 346 -20.44 1.30 -14.78
N LEU A 347 -20.68 0.34 -13.88
CA LEU A 347 -19.66 -0.22 -12.98
C LEU A 347 -18.55 -0.97 -13.75
N ASP A 348 -18.90 -1.76 -14.76
CA ASP A 348 -17.92 -2.45 -15.62
C ASP A 348 -17.06 -1.46 -16.42
N ARG A 349 -17.68 -0.38 -16.94
CA ARG A 349 -16.93 0.72 -17.59
C ARG A 349 -16.02 1.46 -16.61
N LEU A 350 -16.46 1.69 -15.37
CA LEU A 350 -15.61 2.30 -14.35
C LEU A 350 -14.38 1.44 -14.09
N ALA A 351 -14.57 0.13 -13.88
CA ALA A 351 -13.46 -0.80 -13.69
C ALA A 351 -12.50 -0.83 -14.88
N GLN A 352 -12.98 -0.65 -16.10
CA GLN A 352 -12.12 -0.54 -17.28
C GLN A 352 -11.30 0.76 -17.28
N GLN A 353 -11.94 1.92 -17.09
CA GLN A 353 -11.27 3.22 -17.15
C GLN A 353 -10.27 3.45 -16.00
N THR A 354 -10.44 2.75 -14.88
CA THR A 354 -9.50 2.84 -13.75
C THR A 354 -8.31 1.89 -13.86
N GLN A 355 -8.23 1.08 -14.92
CA GLN A 355 -7.08 0.24 -15.25
C GLN A 355 -6.12 0.89 -16.24
N GLU A 356 -6.59 1.89 -16.99
CA GLU A 356 -5.77 2.60 -17.97
C GLU A 356 -4.90 3.64 -17.23
N PRO A 357 -3.58 3.67 -17.46
CA PRO A 357 -2.72 4.72 -16.93
C PRO A 357 -3.25 6.09 -17.42
N SER A 358 -3.35 7.05 -16.48
CA SER A 358 -3.82 8.42 -16.74
C SER A 358 -2.95 9.16 -17.73
#